data_AF-A0A2W7PWA2-F1
#
_entry.id   AF-A0A2W7PWA2-F1
#
_cell.length_a   1.000
_cell.length_b   1.000
_cell.length_c   1.000
_cell.angle_alpha   90.00
_cell.angle_beta   90.00
_cell.angle_gamma   90.00
#
_symmetry.space_group_name_H-M   'P 1'
#
loop_
_entity.id
_entity.type
_entity.pdbx_description
1 polymer ?
#
loop_
_entity_poly.entity_id
_entity_poly.type
_entity_poly.pdbx_seq_one_letter_code
_entity_poly.pdbx_strand_id
1 'polypeptide(L)'
;MEIDPTDPVVVLSFAELALDSPEDRELMDRVVRVTAGVQNETPVDTAILLYRGKALAALGMPDAAIDIFTLANRRRKDRPDGLMHQIRYDRAVLYEQVGRRAQAWREFERLYAADPSFEEVRARLGT
;
A
#
# COMPACT_ATOMS: atom_id res chain seq x y z
N MET A 1 -25.58 9.00 -16.76
CA MET A 1 -25.08 8.59 -15.43
C MET A 1 -23.99 9.57 -15.09
N GLU A 2 -24.20 10.42 -14.10
CA GLU A 2 -23.21 11.39 -13.63
C GLU A 2 -22.30 10.64 -12.64
N ILE A 3 -20.99 10.64 -12.91
CA ILE A 3 -20.01 9.96 -12.07
C ILE A 3 -19.55 10.96 -11.02
N ASP A 4 -19.81 10.69 -9.75
CA ASP A 4 -19.32 11.51 -8.64
C ASP A 4 -17.79 11.33 -8.53
N PRO A 5 -16.98 12.38 -8.74
CA PRO A 5 -15.52 12.28 -8.64
C PRO A 5 -15.03 11.97 -7.22
N THR A 6 -15.90 12.02 -6.22
CA THR A 6 -15.61 11.65 -4.82
C THR A 6 -16.02 10.22 -4.48
N ASP A 7 -16.63 9.48 -5.42
CA ASP A 7 -16.93 8.06 -5.24
C ASP A 7 -15.62 7.28 -5.00
N PRO A 8 -15.53 6.50 -3.91
CA PRO A 8 -14.32 5.73 -3.58
C PRO A 8 -13.83 4.83 -4.73
N VAL A 9 -14.71 4.28 -5.56
CA VAL A 9 -14.34 3.44 -6.71
C VAL A 9 -13.66 4.26 -7.80
N VAL A 10 -14.12 5.50 -8.02
CA VAL A 10 -13.52 6.43 -8.98
C VAL A 10 -12.15 6.89 -8.48
N VAL A 11 -12.05 7.23 -7.19
CA VAL A 11 -10.78 7.59 -6.55
C VAL A 11 -9.78 6.43 -6.62
N LEU A 12 -10.23 5.21 -6.34
CA LEU A 12 -9.41 4.00 -6.45
C LEU A 12 -8.90 3.80 -7.87
N SER A 13 -9.79 3.87 -8.86
CA SER A 13 -9.43 3.68 -10.28
C SER A 13 -8.43 4.75 -10.75
N PHE A 14 -8.62 6.00 -10.32
CA PHE A 14 -7.67 7.07 -10.60
C PHE A 14 -6.30 6.80 -9.96
N ALA A 15 -6.27 6.40 -8.70
CA ALA A 15 -5.02 6.15 -7.98
C ALA A 15 -4.26 4.96 -8.57
N GLU A 16 -4.96 3.89 -8.95
CA GLU A 16 -4.39 2.73 -9.63
C GLU A 16 -3.74 3.11 -10.96
N LEU A 17 -4.47 3.79 -11.85
CA LEU A 17 -3.96 4.23 -13.15
C LEU A 17 -2.78 5.20 -13.01
N ALA A 18 -2.83 6.10 -12.03
CA ALA A 18 -1.74 7.02 -11.77
C ALA A 18 -0.41 6.31 -11.47
N LEU A 19 -0.47 5.13 -10.82
CA LEU A 19 0.71 4.35 -10.47
C LEU A 19 1.37 3.64 -11.65
N ASP A 20 0.82 3.73 -12.87
CA ASP A 20 1.50 3.33 -14.10
C ASP A 20 2.62 4.32 -14.50
N SER A 21 2.69 5.50 -13.87
CA SER A 21 3.73 6.51 -14.09
C SER A 21 4.23 7.10 -12.75
N PRO A 22 4.85 6.29 -11.88
CA PRO A 22 5.24 6.69 -10.52
C PRO A 22 6.32 7.79 -10.48
N GLU A 23 7.05 8.00 -11.58
CA GLU A 23 8.01 9.09 -11.77
C GLU A 23 7.35 10.46 -11.95
N ASP A 24 6.07 10.49 -12.34
CA ASP A 24 5.28 11.73 -12.40
C ASP A 24 4.92 12.17 -10.99
N ARG A 25 5.80 13.00 -10.42
CA ARG A 25 5.66 13.51 -9.05
C ARG A 25 4.41 14.37 -8.86
N GLU A 26 3.94 15.09 -9.89
CA GLU A 26 2.73 15.90 -9.79
C GLU A 26 1.49 15.00 -9.71
N LEU A 27 1.48 13.93 -10.50
CA LEU A 27 0.43 12.92 -10.46
C LEU A 27 0.41 12.17 -9.12
N MET A 28 1.58 11.78 -8.59
CA MET A 28 1.68 11.15 -7.27
C MET A 28 1.19 12.06 -6.14
N ASP A 29 1.56 13.34 -6.19
CA ASP A 29 1.10 14.34 -5.23
C ASP A 29 -0.43 14.56 -5.33
N ARG A 30 -0.98 14.52 -6.55
CA ARG A 30 -2.44 14.52 -6.75
C ARG A 30 -3.10 13.29 -6.11
N VAL A 31 -2.56 12.09 -6.27
CA VAL A 31 -3.04 10.86 -5.59
C VAL A 31 -3.07 11.08 -4.07
N VAL A 32 -1.99 11.61 -3.49
CA VAL A 32 -1.93 11.88 -2.04
C VAL A 32 -3.01 12.85 -1.60
N ARG A 33 -3.24 13.94 -2.35
CA ARG A 33 -4.28 14.93 -2.02
C ARG A 33 -5.69 14.35 -2.08
N VAL A 34 -6.05 13.66 -3.17
CA VAL A 34 -7.43 13.16 -3.34
C VAL A 34 -7.77 12.03 -2.37
N THR A 35 -6.75 11.32 -1.86
CA THR A 35 -6.90 10.24 -0.88
C THR A 35 -6.68 10.69 0.57
N ALA A 36 -6.45 11.99 0.82
CA ALA A 36 -5.99 12.49 2.12
C ALA A 36 -6.94 12.17 3.28
N GLY A 37 -8.25 12.22 3.05
CA GLY A 37 -9.30 12.02 4.06
C GLY A 37 -9.81 10.59 4.22
N VAL A 38 -9.35 9.65 3.39
CA VAL A 38 -9.87 8.27 3.38
C VAL A 38 -9.55 7.56 4.70
N GLN A 39 -10.58 6.96 5.29
CA GLN A 39 -10.52 6.14 6.51
C GLN A 39 -10.55 4.66 6.15
N ASN A 40 -10.00 3.78 6.99
CA ASN A 40 -9.93 2.35 6.68
C ASN A 40 -11.22 1.58 7.07
N GLU A 41 -12.37 1.89 6.47
CA GLU A 41 -13.66 1.31 6.85
C GLU A 41 -14.10 0.18 5.91
N THR A 42 -13.88 0.32 4.60
CA THR A 42 -14.26 -0.66 3.56
C THR A 42 -13.04 -1.29 2.85
N PRO A 43 -13.21 -2.40 2.11
CA PRO A 43 -12.12 -2.98 1.31
C PRO A 43 -11.60 -2.01 0.25
N VAL A 44 -12.48 -1.19 -0.33
CA VAL A 44 -12.11 -0.14 -1.30
C VAL A 44 -11.22 0.90 -0.63
N ASP A 45 -11.55 1.33 0.59
CA ASP A 45 -10.70 2.26 1.33
C ASP A 45 -9.31 1.70 1.61
N THR A 46 -9.23 0.41 1.95
CA THR A 46 -7.94 -0.26 2.16
C THR A 46 -7.10 -0.27 0.88
N ALA A 47 -7.73 -0.48 -0.28
CA ALA A 47 -7.05 -0.41 -1.57
C ALA A 47 -6.61 1.04 -1.91
N ILE A 48 -7.43 2.04 -1.61
CA ILE A 48 -7.05 3.45 -1.74
C ILE A 48 -5.83 3.77 -0.86
N LEU A 49 -5.80 3.28 0.38
CA LEU A 49 -4.66 3.48 1.27
C LEU A 49 -3.40 2.75 0.76
N LEU A 50 -3.53 1.59 0.12
CA LEU A 50 -2.40 0.93 -0.56
C LEU A 50 -1.80 1.88 -1.62
N TYR A 51 -2.62 2.42 -2.53
CA TYR A 51 -2.14 3.31 -3.58
C TYR A 51 -1.59 4.65 -3.05
N ARG A 52 -2.20 5.21 -1.99
CA ARG A 52 -1.65 6.39 -1.30
C ARG A 52 -0.27 6.12 -0.71
N GLY A 53 -0.08 4.96 -0.08
CA GLY A 53 1.23 4.55 0.45
C GLY A 53 2.28 4.41 -0.64
N LYS A 54 1.92 3.79 -1.78
CA LYS A 54 2.80 3.68 -2.96
C LYS A 54 3.17 5.06 -3.53
N ALA A 55 2.21 5.98 -3.64
CA ALA A 55 2.47 7.35 -4.10
C ALA A 55 3.43 8.11 -3.16
N LEU A 56 3.24 8.01 -1.84
CA LEU A 56 4.15 8.59 -0.86
C LEU A 56 5.58 8.00 -0.97
N ALA A 57 5.69 6.69 -1.18
CA ALA A 57 6.98 6.05 -1.40
C ALA A 57 7.66 6.57 -2.68
N ALA A 58 6.94 6.68 -3.79
CA ALA A 58 7.42 7.24 -5.06
C ALA A 58 7.88 8.71 -4.92
N LEU A 59 7.22 9.48 -4.07
CA LEU A 59 7.62 10.85 -3.74
C LEU A 59 8.86 10.95 -2.85
N GLY A 60 9.41 9.82 -2.38
CA GLY A 60 10.56 9.78 -1.48
C GLY A 60 10.19 10.05 -0.01
N MET A 61 8.96 9.72 0.39
CA MET A 61 8.46 9.91 1.75
C MET A 61 8.20 8.55 2.45
N PRO A 62 9.24 7.72 2.68
CA PRO A 62 9.07 6.34 3.12
C PRO A 62 8.45 6.21 4.51
N ASP A 63 8.77 7.10 5.46
CA ASP A 63 8.14 7.06 6.80
C ASP A 63 6.63 7.34 6.73
N ALA A 64 6.21 8.32 5.91
CA ALA A 64 4.79 8.60 5.71
C ALA A 64 4.06 7.43 5.04
N ALA A 65 4.71 6.77 4.07
CA ALA A 65 4.16 5.58 3.44
C ALA A 65 4.02 4.41 4.44
N ILE A 66 5.00 4.21 5.34
CA ILE A 66 4.92 3.22 6.43
C ILE A 66 3.72 3.49 7.34
N ASP A 67 3.45 4.75 7.68
CA ASP A 67 2.31 5.13 8.53
C ASP A 67 0.98 4.82 7.84
N ILE A 68 0.86 5.12 6.53
CA ILE A 68 -0.32 4.77 5.74
C ILE A 68 -0.52 3.26 5.64
N PHE A 69 0.53 2.49 5.35
CA PHE A 69 0.41 1.02 5.35
C PHE A 69 0.10 0.45 6.73
N THR A 70 0.57 1.10 7.79
CA THR A 70 0.21 0.72 9.16
C THR A 70 -1.26 0.97 9.43
N LEU A 71 -1.82 2.09 8.99
CA LEU A 71 -3.26 2.37 9.04
C LEU A 71 -4.06 1.33 8.23
N ALA A 72 -3.64 1.05 7.00
CA ALA A 72 -4.30 0.11 6.10
C ALA A 72 -4.32 -1.32 6.68
N ASN A 73 -3.27 -1.73 7.40
CA ASN A 73 -3.17 -3.07 8.00
C ASN A 73 -3.94 -3.25 9.32
N ARG A 74 -4.61 -2.21 9.86
CA ARG A 74 -5.36 -2.29 11.13
C ARG A 74 -6.65 -3.10 11.04
N ARG A 75 -7.33 -3.07 9.88
CA ARG A 75 -8.58 -3.81 9.65
C ARG A 75 -8.30 -4.98 8.72
N ARG A 76 -8.77 -6.17 9.09
CA ARG A 76 -8.61 -7.40 8.29
C ARG A 76 -9.93 -8.06 7.92
N LYS A 77 -10.99 -7.79 8.67
CA LYS A 77 -12.31 -8.38 8.41
C LYS A 77 -12.78 -7.99 7.00
N ASP A 78 -13.20 -8.99 6.24
CA ASP A 78 -13.74 -8.85 4.88
C ASP A 78 -12.73 -8.22 3.88
N ARG A 79 -11.43 -8.24 4.18
CA ARG A 79 -10.37 -7.76 3.26
C ARG A 79 -9.82 -8.92 2.43
N PRO A 80 -9.62 -8.74 1.12
CA PRO A 80 -8.95 -9.75 0.31
C PRO A 80 -7.53 -10.03 0.84
N ASP A 81 -7.17 -11.30 0.99
CA ASP A 81 -5.86 -11.68 1.52
C ASP A 81 -4.71 -11.10 0.67
N GLY A 82 -4.84 -11.14 -0.66
CA GLY A 82 -3.86 -10.55 -1.58
C GLY A 82 -3.61 -9.05 -1.32
N LEU A 83 -4.66 -8.29 -1.00
CA LEU A 83 -4.52 -6.87 -0.65
C LEU A 83 -3.74 -6.70 0.66
N MET A 84 -4.04 -7.52 1.66
CA MET A 84 -3.34 -7.47 2.95
C MET A 84 -1.89 -7.94 2.84
N HIS A 85 -1.62 -8.91 1.98
CA HIS A 85 -0.30 -9.43 1.65
C HIS A 85 0.55 -8.34 0.97
N GLN A 86 -0.01 -7.65 -0.03
CA GLN A 86 0.69 -6.55 -0.69
C GLN A 86 1.04 -5.41 0.27
N ILE A 87 0.09 -4.98 1.12
CA ILE A 87 0.35 -3.93 2.13
C ILE A 87 1.46 -4.35 3.09
N ARG A 88 1.47 -5.62 3.52
CA ARG A 88 2.51 -6.16 4.40
C ARG A 88 3.87 -6.15 3.71
N TYR A 89 3.91 -6.61 2.46
CA TYR A 89 5.11 -6.64 1.64
C TYR A 89 5.68 -5.24 1.42
N ASP A 90 4.88 -4.30 0.91
CA ASP A 90 5.33 -2.93 0.61
C ASP A 90 5.86 -2.24 1.86
N ARG A 91 5.20 -2.43 3.00
CA ARG A 91 5.67 -1.90 4.29
C ARG A 91 6.99 -2.54 4.73
N ALA A 92 7.18 -3.84 4.51
CA ALA A 92 8.43 -4.53 4.82
C ALA A 92 9.60 -3.99 3.98
N VAL A 93 9.37 -3.77 2.69
CA VAL A 93 10.34 -3.12 1.79
C VAL A 93 10.72 -1.73 2.30
N LEU A 94 9.75 -0.92 2.69
CA LEU A 94 10.03 0.40 3.24
C LEU A 94 10.78 0.34 4.57
N TYR A 95 10.45 -0.61 5.45
CA TYR A 95 11.23 -0.83 6.67
C TYR A 95 12.69 -1.16 6.36
N GLU A 96 12.96 -2.01 5.37
CA GLU A 96 14.32 -2.32 4.93
C GLU A 96 15.02 -1.06 4.39
N GLN A 97 14.35 -0.29 3.52
CA GLN A 97 14.85 0.95 2.94
C GLN A 97 15.28 1.97 4.01
N VAL A 98 14.52 2.10 5.10
CA VAL A 98 14.84 3.04 6.20
C VAL A 98 15.73 2.41 7.29
N GLY A 99 16.33 1.24 7.03
CA GLY A 99 17.27 0.58 7.95
C GLY A 99 16.63 -0.17 9.13
N ARG A 100 15.30 -0.28 9.17
CA ARG A 100 14.52 -0.98 10.20
C ARG A 100 14.44 -2.49 9.94
N ARG A 101 15.60 -3.14 9.78
CA ARG A 101 15.74 -4.55 9.37
C ARG A 101 14.91 -5.51 10.21
N ALA A 102 14.97 -5.42 11.54
CA ALA A 102 14.22 -6.34 12.40
C ALA A 102 12.70 -6.27 12.19
N GLN A 103 12.16 -5.10 11.82
CA GLN A 103 10.74 -4.95 11.50
C GLN A 103 10.42 -5.51 10.11
N ALA A 104 11.27 -5.25 9.12
CA ALA A 104 11.13 -5.84 7.79
C ALA A 104 11.08 -7.38 7.84
N TRP A 105 12.04 -8.00 8.54
CA TRP A 105 12.12 -9.45 8.70
C TRP A 105 10.85 -10.07 9.29
N ARG A 106 10.32 -9.49 10.38
CA ARG A 106 9.07 -9.97 11.00
C ARG A 106 7.87 -9.87 10.06
N GLU A 107 7.84 -8.86 9.19
CA GLU A 107 6.76 -8.73 8.21
C GLU A 107 6.90 -9.77 7.09
N PHE A 108 8.11 -10.03 6.60
CA PHE A 108 8.37 -11.08 5.61
C PHE A 108 8.09 -12.49 6.15
N GLU A 109 8.51 -12.81 7.38
CA GLU A 109 8.21 -14.10 8.02
C GLU A 109 6.71 -14.35 8.14
N ARG A 110 5.95 -13.33 8.57
CA ARG A 110 4.49 -13.41 8.66
C ARG A 110 3.84 -13.58 7.29
N LEU A 111 4.38 -12.92 6.28
CA LEU A 111 3.88 -13.04 4.92
C LEU A 111 4.13 -14.46 4.39
N TYR A 112 5.35 -14.97 4.55
CA TYR A 112 5.69 -16.34 4.17
C TYR A 112 4.84 -17.39 4.89
N ALA A 113 4.58 -17.21 6.19
CA ALA A 113 3.73 -18.13 6.94
C ALA A 113 2.26 -18.13 6.45
N ALA A 114 1.77 -17.01 5.91
CA ALA A 114 0.42 -16.89 5.38
C ALA A 114 0.32 -17.34 3.90
N ASP A 115 1.31 -16.98 3.10
CA ASP A 115 1.40 -17.27 1.68
C ASP A 115 2.88 -17.49 1.27
N PRO A 116 3.35 -18.75 1.34
CA PRO A 116 4.70 -19.12 0.90
C PRO A 116 4.92 -18.98 -0.61
N SER A 117 3.85 -18.76 -1.38
CA SER A 117 3.87 -18.60 -2.83
C SER A 117 3.87 -17.14 -3.28
N PHE A 118 3.79 -16.18 -2.36
CA PHE A 118 3.92 -14.76 -2.68
C PHE A 118 5.28 -14.53 -3.35
N GLU A 119 5.23 -14.22 -4.64
CA GLU A 119 6.33 -14.39 -5.61
C GLU A 119 7.63 -13.71 -5.17
N GLU A 120 7.49 -12.56 -4.51
CA GLU A 120 8.60 -11.70 -4.14
C GLU A 120 9.18 -11.96 -2.74
N VAL A 121 8.58 -12.84 -1.93
CA VAL A 121 9.03 -13.11 -0.55
C VAL A 121 10.14 -14.16 -0.50
N ARG A 122 10.06 -15.18 -1.34
CA ARG A 122 11.08 -16.26 -1.41
C ARG A 122 12.47 -15.70 -1.71
N ALA A 123 12.55 -14.78 -2.68
CA ALA A 123 13.79 -14.12 -3.06
C ALA A 123 14.42 -13.31 -1.90
N ARG A 124 13.62 -12.75 -0.98
CA ARG A 124 14.11 -11.92 0.13
C ARG A 124 14.46 -12.69 1.41
N LEU A 125 13.84 -13.86 1.63
CA LEU A 125 14.14 -14.70 2.79
C LEU A 125 15.32 -15.65 2.56
N GLY A 126 15.81 -15.77 1.32
CA GLY A 126 16.93 -16.65 0.99
C GLY A 126 16.57 -18.13 1.09
N THR A 127 15.30 -18.47 0.84
CA THR A 127 14.71 -19.82 0.88
C THR A 127 14.02 -20.14 -0.42
#